data_AF-A0A0W0TRG7-F1
#
_entry.id   AF-A0A0W0TRG7-F1
#
_cell.length_a   1.000
_cell.length_b   1.000
_cell.length_c   1.000
_cell.angle_alpha   90.00
_cell.angle_beta   90.00
_cell.angle_gamma   90.00
#
_symmetry.space_group_name_H-M   'P 1'
#
loop_
_entity.id
_entity.type
_entity.pdbx_description
1 polymer ?
#
loop_
_entity_poly.entity_id
_entity_poly.type
_entity_poly.pdbx_seq_one_letter_code
_entity_poly.pdbx_strand_id
1 'polypeptide(L)'
;MEQKRVLGLPASTSLVIGNMVGSGIFLLPATIAAIGSIGLLGWIITALGSILLAIIFGKLSQRLPLVGGLYSYCRHELGDFAGYQVSVSYLLGNIIGDAATVVALLAYLTVFWPALATNHPLAFLVGSTIIWLVALINIIGVKEVKVVQMATTIIKLIPIVLVSFVGLFHIKGENLAFFNVSGQSNLAALANAAMLTFFAFGGLESATIPAESVKNPEVTIYRATVLGTAITALIYLLSTVAIMGMFSPASLMNNPAPFAAAGRLIFGDLTDWIFAAAAIIACLCTIIGFLFITSQAAMATARDGLLPAFLMRLSRFKTPHWAIGMSAFIMTLLLAMNYSSLLTAQFTLLVTLSNLCILVPYLYTAVAAMIAFRQFETTTHRHRAINLLVISILACIYVLFAILGSGQGVIFYGIALLFCLTPFYALMAIHRNKHDNKHTI
;
A
#
# COMPACT_ATOMS: atom_id res chain seq x y z
N MET A 1 23.64 -2.09 -20.13
CA MET A 1 24.50 -2.34 -18.95
C MET A 1 23.84 -3.43 -18.15
N GLU A 2 24.47 -4.60 -18.06
CA GLU A 2 24.01 -5.69 -17.21
C GLU A 2 23.93 -5.18 -15.76
N GLN A 3 22.73 -5.08 -15.18
CA GLN A 3 22.59 -4.67 -13.79
C GLN A 3 23.24 -5.74 -12.91
N LYS A 4 24.27 -5.36 -12.13
CA LYS A 4 24.86 -6.28 -11.14
C LYS A 4 23.78 -6.74 -10.16
N ARG A 5 23.57 -8.06 -10.07
CA ARG A 5 22.70 -8.70 -9.07
C ARG A 5 23.29 -8.54 -7.67
N VAL A 6 23.02 -7.42 -7.01
CA VAL A 6 23.61 -7.05 -5.71
C VAL A 6 22.70 -7.37 -4.52
N LEU A 7 21.39 -7.49 -4.73
CA LEU A 7 20.42 -7.65 -3.63
C LEU A 7 20.31 -9.12 -3.20
N GLY A 8 20.77 -9.43 -1.99
CA GLY A 8 20.55 -10.73 -1.34
C GLY A 8 19.28 -10.76 -0.48
N LEU A 9 18.98 -11.92 0.12
CA LEU A 9 17.77 -12.12 0.92
C LEU A 9 17.56 -11.07 2.02
N PRO A 10 18.54 -10.70 2.87
CA PRO A 10 18.31 -9.69 3.91
C PRO A 10 17.92 -8.32 3.35
N ALA A 11 18.58 -7.89 2.26
CA ALA A 11 18.30 -6.62 1.61
C ALA A 11 16.91 -6.61 0.95
N SER A 12 16.54 -7.70 0.27
CA SER A 12 15.20 -7.85 -0.33
C SER A 12 14.10 -7.93 0.72
N THR A 13 14.31 -8.64 1.84
CA THR A 13 13.36 -8.69 2.96
C THR A 13 13.21 -7.31 3.60
N SER A 14 14.32 -6.61 3.82
CA SER A 14 14.29 -5.23 4.35
C SER A 14 13.57 -4.26 3.42
N LEU A 15 13.64 -4.47 2.10
CA LEU A 15 12.90 -3.67 1.13
C LEU A 15 11.39 -3.89 1.26
N VAL A 16 10.95 -5.15 1.42
CA VAL A 16 9.54 -5.49 1.63
C VAL A 16 9.02 -4.87 2.93
N ILE A 17 9.73 -5.10 4.04
CA ILE A 17 9.37 -4.53 5.34
C ILE A 17 9.35 -3.00 5.25
N GLY A 18 10.38 -2.39 4.67
CA GLY A 18 10.50 -0.94 4.55
C GLY A 18 9.38 -0.31 3.72
N ASN A 19 8.87 -0.98 2.69
CA ASN A 19 7.79 -0.44 1.89
C ASN A 19 6.40 -0.65 2.51
N MET A 20 6.19 -1.78 3.21
CA MET A 20 4.95 -2.00 3.97
C MET A 20 4.85 -1.05 5.16
N VAL A 21 5.96 -0.86 5.89
CA VAL A 21 6.03 -0.01 7.08
C VAL A 21 6.03 1.47 6.65
N GLY A 22 4.83 2.00 6.41
CA GLY A 22 4.59 3.40 6.07
C GLY A 22 3.63 4.08 7.05
N SER A 23 2.82 5.00 6.55
CA SER A 23 1.77 5.71 7.31
C SER A 23 0.72 4.79 7.94
N GLY A 24 0.41 3.68 7.27
CA GLY A 24 -0.68 2.78 7.65
C GLY A 24 -0.59 2.33 9.10
N ILE A 25 0.55 1.76 9.50
CA ILE A 25 0.70 1.26 10.87
C ILE A 25 0.54 2.35 11.93
N PHE A 26 0.98 3.57 11.63
CA PHE A 26 0.98 4.65 12.60
C PHE A 26 -0.40 5.25 12.88
N LEU A 27 -1.36 5.22 11.94
CA LEU A 27 -2.71 5.79 12.15
C LEU A 27 -3.81 4.72 12.28
N LEU A 28 -3.61 3.53 11.73
CA LEU A 28 -4.65 2.50 11.74
C LEU A 28 -5.17 2.12 13.14
N PRO A 29 -4.38 2.11 14.23
CA PRO A 29 -4.95 1.88 15.56
C PRO A 29 -6.06 2.87 15.93
N ALA A 30 -5.93 4.15 15.55
CA ALA A 30 -6.98 5.16 15.74
C ALA A 30 -8.22 4.88 14.89
N THR A 31 -8.03 4.49 13.63
CA THR A 31 -9.13 4.11 12.73
C THR A 31 -9.85 2.85 13.22
N ILE A 32 -9.11 1.83 13.65
CA ILE A 32 -9.66 0.55 14.12
C ILE A 32 -10.34 0.68 15.49
N ALA A 33 -9.95 1.66 16.31
CA ALA A 33 -10.64 1.96 17.56
C ALA A 33 -12.14 2.29 17.35
N ALA A 34 -12.52 2.82 16.19
CA ALA A 34 -13.93 3.06 15.82
C ALA A 34 -14.72 1.76 15.58
N ILE A 35 -14.03 0.63 15.37
CA ILE A 35 -14.62 -0.70 15.18
C ILE A 35 -14.68 -1.46 16.51
N GLY A 36 -13.66 -1.31 17.35
CA GLY A 36 -13.50 -2.03 18.62
C GLY A 36 -12.47 -3.16 18.52
N SER A 37 -12.29 -3.93 19.60
CA SER A 37 -11.25 -4.97 19.67
C SER A 37 -11.48 -6.14 18.69
N ILE A 38 -12.69 -6.29 18.13
CA ILE A 38 -12.96 -7.17 16.98
C ILE A 38 -12.07 -6.83 15.77
N GLY A 39 -11.62 -5.58 15.65
CA GLY A 39 -10.68 -5.15 14.62
C GLY A 39 -9.32 -5.85 14.70
N LEU A 40 -8.92 -6.38 15.87
CA LEU A 40 -7.74 -7.23 16.00
C LEU A 40 -7.90 -8.57 15.26
N LEU A 41 -9.12 -9.12 15.23
CA LEU A 41 -9.42 -10.29 14.39
C LEU A 41 -9.37 -9.93 12.91
N GLY A 42 -9.78 -8.71 12.55
CA GLY A 42 -9.61 -8.15 11.21
C GLY A 42 -8.13 -8.12 10.79
N TRP A 43 -7.24 -7.65 11.68
CA TRP A 43 -5.79 -7.70 11.46
C TRP A 43 -5.27 -9.13 11.23
N ILE A 44 -5.75 -10.11 11.99
CA ILE A 44 -5.35 -11.52 11.79
C ILE A 44 -5.79 -12.01 10.40
N ILE A 45 -7.02 -11.72 10.00
CA ILE A 45 -7.54 -12.08 8.67
C ILE A 45 -6.72 -11.43 7.56
N THR A 46 -6.43 -10.14 7.69
CA THR A 46 -5.58 -9.41 6.74
C THR A 46 -4.16 -9.94 6.70
N ALA A 47 -3.57 -10.28 7.85
CA ALA A 47 -2.23 -10.86 7.91
C ALA A 47 -2.18 -12.20 7.17
N LEU A 48 -3.12 -13.10 7.45
CA LEU A 48 -3.21 -14.39 6.77
C LEU A 48 -3.46 -14.21 5.26
N GLY A 49 -4.42 -13.35 4.89
CA GLY A 49 -4.71 -13.01 3.50
C GLY A 49 -3.51 -12.43 2.74
N SER A 50 -2.77 -11.52 3.38
CA SER A 50 -1.57 -10.90 2.81
C SER A 50 -0.43 -11.91 2.67
N ILE A 51 -0.27 -12.86 3.59
CA ILE A 51 0.69 -13.96 3.46
C ILE A 51 0.32 -14.87 2.29
N LEU A 52 -0.97 -15.18 2.09
CA LEU A 52 -1.43 -15.95 0.92
C LEU A 52 -1.08 -15.22 -0.39
N LEU A 53 -1.35 -13.91 -0.46
CA LEU A 53 -0.97 -13.07 -1.59
C LEU A 53 0.55 -13.03 -1.79
N ALA A 54 1.34 -12.89 -0.71
CA ALA A 54 2.79 -12.92 -0.75
C ALA A 54 3.33 -14.26 -1.34
N ILE A 55 2.71 -15.39 -0.98
CA ILE A 55 3.04 -16.69 -1.56
C ILE A 55 2.70 -16.73 -3.06
N ILE A 56 1.56 -16.16 -3.47
CA ILE A 56 1.17 -16.07 -4.89
C ILE A 56 2.17 -15.24 -5.68
N PHE A 57 2.51 -14.03 -5.22
CA PHE A 57 3.51 -13.17 -5.86
C PHE A 57 4.86 -13.87 -5.96
N GLY A 58 5.30 -14.51 -4.88
CA GLY A 58 6.54 -15.26 -4.88
C GLY A 58 6.54 -16.38 -5.92
N LYS A 59 5.47 -17.18 -6.01
CA LYS A 59 5.35 -18.29 -6.97
C LYS A 59 5.23 -17.81 -8.42
N LEU A 60 4.52 -16.69 -8.66
CA LEU A 60 4.47 -16.08 -9.99
C LEU A 60 5.85 -15.54 -10.40
N SER A 61 6.58 -14.90 -9.48
CA SER A 61 7.92 -14.38 -9.76
C SER A 61 8.96 -15.46 -10.08
N GLN A 62 8.79 -16.67 -9.54
CA GLN A 62 9.61 -17.84 -9.89
C GLN A 62 9.44 -18.27 -11.35
N ARG A 63 8.24 -18.08 -11.89
CA ARG A 63 7.86 -18.53 -13.23
C ARG A 63 8.13 -17.45 -14.27
N LEU A 64 7.68 -16.24 -13.96
CA LEU A 64 7.75 -15.08 -14.80
C LEU A 64 8.56 -14.02 -14.04
N PRO A 65 9.90 -14.05 -14.07
CA PRO A 65 10.72 -12.96 -13.56
C PRO A 65 10.66 -11.75 -14.51
N LEU A 66 9.45 -11.39 -14.95
CA LEU A 66 9.16 -10.26 -15.83
C LEU A 66 9.22 -8.97 -15.03
N VAL A 67 9.81 -7.94 -15.65
CA VAL A 67 9.76 -6.58 -15.14
C VAL A 67 8.31 -6.05 -15.22
N GLY A 68 7.84 -5.41 -14.16
CA GLY A 68 6.50 -4.79 -14.10
C GLY A 68 5.51 -5.45 -13.12
N GLY A 69 5.92 -6.50 -12.39
CA GLY A 69 5.18 -7.04 -11.24
C GLY A 69 3.75 -7.47 -11.60
N LEU A 70 2.78 -7.00 -10.81
CA LEU A 70 1.35 -7.38 -10.93
C LEU A 70 0.81 -7.17 -12.35
N TYR A 71 1.13 -6.02 -12.95
CA TYR A 71 0.70 -5.67 -14.30
C TYR A 71 1.15 -6.72 -15.32
N SER A 72 2.42 -7.10 -15.28
CA SER A 72 3.01 -8.03 -16.25
C SER A 72 2.42 -9.44 -16.09
N TYR A 73 2.18 -9.89 -14.85
CA TYR A 73 1.57 -11.20 -14.60
C TYR A 73 0.14 -11.27 -15.12
N CYS A 74 -0.68 -10.27 -14.79
CA CYS A 74 -2.06 -10.23 -15.25
C CYS A 74 -2.15 -10.03 -16.77
N ARG A 75 -1.32 -9.18 -17.36
CA ARG A 75 -1.30 -9.01 -18.82
C ARG A 75 -0.92 -10.29 -19.55
N HIS A 76 0.07 -11.03 -19.04
CA HIS A 76 0.52 -12.29 -19.64
C HIS A 76 -0.56 -13.37 -19.57
N GLU A 77 -1.20 -13.56 -18.41
CA GLU A 77 -2.16 -14.66 -18.20
C GLU A 77 -3.61 -14.32 -18.60
N LEU A 78 -4.00 -13.04 -18.58
CA LEU A 78 -5.38 -12.57 -18.79
C LEU A 78 -5.55 -11.62 -20.00
N GLY A 79 -4.46 -11.23 -20.65
CA GLY A 79 -4.46 -10.37 -21.84
C GLY A 79 -4.44 -8.86 -21.55
N ASP A 80 -4.44 -8.07 -22.63
CA ASP A 80 -4.19 -6.63 -22.57
C ASP A 80 -5.25 -5.82 -21.78
N PHE A 81 -6.52 -6.20 -21.87
CA PHE A 81 -7.59 -5.49 -21.15
C PHE A 81 -7.46 -5.64 -19.63
N ALA A 82 -7.19 -6.86 -19.16
CA ALA A 82 -6.91 -7.13 -17.76
C ALA A 82 -5.64 -6.42 -17.29
N GLY A 83 -4.58 -6.43 -18.12
CA GLY A 83 -3.37 -5.65 -17.88
C GLY A 83 -3.66 -4.14 -17.73
N TYR A 84 -4.48 -3.57 -18.61
CA TYR A 84 -4.90 -2.16 -18.51
C TYR A 84 -5.64 -1.87 -17.20
N GLN A 85 -6.66 -2.67 -16.86
CA GLN A 85 -7.43 -2.47 -15.63
C GLN A 85 -6.53 -2.59 -14.38
N VAL A 86 -5.66 -3.59 -14.35
CA VAL A 86 -4.69 -3.78 -13.27
C VAL A 86 -3.78 -2.56 -13.14
N SER A 87 -3.20 -2.08 -14.25
CA SER A 87 -2.31 -0.91 -14.21
C SER A 87 -3.03 0.34 -13.74
N VAL A 88 -4.17 0.69 -14.33
CA VAL A 88 -4.87 1.94 -13.98
C VAL A 88 -5.38 1.91 -12.54
N SER A 89 -5.93 0.79 -12.08
CA SER A 89 -6.41 0.64 -10.70
C SER A 89 -5.25 0.71 -9.71
N TYR A 90 -4.13 0.08 -10.03
CA TYR A 90 -2.93 0.12 -9.20
C TYR A 90 -2.33 1.52 -9.12
N LEU A 91 -2.29 2.25 -10.24
CA LEU A 91 -1.84 3.65 -10.28
C LEU A 91 -2.73 4.55 -9.43
N LEU A 92 -4.05 4.48 -9.64
CA LEU A 92 -5.00 5.28 -8.85
C LEU A 92 -4.94 4.93 -7.37
N GLY A 93 -4.89 3.64 -7.04
CA GLY A 93 -4.75 3.17 -5.66
C GLY A 93 -3.53 3.74 -4.97
N ASN A 94 -2.35 3.68 -5.61
CA ASN A 94 -1.14 4.25 -5.03
C ASN A 94 -1.20 5.78 -4.90
N ILE A 95 -1.75 6.50 -5.88
CA ILE A 95 -1.90 7.97 -5.81
C ILE A 95 -2.81 8.36 -4.63
N ILE A 96 -3.93 7.66 -4.46
CA ILE A 96 -4.86 7.89 -3.35
C ILE A 96 -4.20 7.50 -2.02
N GLY A 97 -3.44 6.40 -1.97
CA GLY A 97 -2.69 5.96 -0.80
C GLY A 97 -1.58 6.92 -0.38
N ASP A 98 -0.90 7.55 -1.34
CA ASP A 98 0.07 8.61 -1.06
C ASP A 98 -0.63 9.86 -0.51
N ALA A 99 -1.82 10.21 -1.02
CA ALA A 99 -2.63 11.28 -0.43
C ALA A 99 -3.03 10.95 1.02
N ALA A 100 -3.44 9.71 1.31
CA ALA A 100 -3.70 9.26 2.68
C ALA A 100 -2.43 9.38 3.56
N THR A 101 -1.28 9.03 3.01
CA THR A 101 0.02 9.13 3.70
C THR A 101 0.39 10.58 4.02
N VAL A 102 0.04 11.54 3.16
CA VAL A 102 0.18 12.98 3.45
C VAL A 102 -0.74 13.40 4.61
N VAL A 103 -1.98 12.92 4.66
CA VAL A 103 -2.90 13.20 5.78
C VAL A 103 -2.36 12.61 7.09
N ALA A 104 -1.81 11.39 7.06
CA ALA A 104 -1.15 10.80 8.22
C ALA A 104 0.07 11.62 8.67
N LEU A 105 0.87 12.13 7.73
CA LEU A 105 1.97 13.02 8.03
C LEU A 105 1.47 14.30 8.74
N LEU A 106 0.43 14.94 8.19
CA LEU A 106 -0.19 16.11 8.82
C LEU A 106 -0.69 15.81 10.23
N ALA A 107 -1.29 14.64 10.43
CA ALA A 107 -1.79 14.18 11.73
C ALA A 107 -0.65 14.09 12.77
N TYR A 108 0.52 13.56 12.41
CA TYR A 108 1.69 13.58 13.29
C TYR A 108 2.32 14.96 13.43
N LEU A 109 2.22 15.81 12.40
CA LEU A 109 2.73 17.18 12.47
C LEU A 109 1.96 18.03 13.49
N THR A 110 0.72 17.64 13.85
CA THR A 110 -0.05 18.29 14.91
C THR A 110 0.62 18.24 16.28
N VAL A 111 1.52 17.28 16.54
CA VAL A 111 2.31 17.20 17.79
C VAL A 111 3.23 18.42 17.92
N PHE A 112 3.78 18.91 16.81
CA PHE A 112 4.66 20.07 16.75
C PHE A 112 3.87 21.36 16.50
N TRP A 113 2.82 21.27 15.67
CA TRP A 113 2.01 22.41 15.26
C TRP A 113 0.51 22.09 15.42
N PRO A 114 -0.05 22.21 16.64
CA PRO A 114 -1.42 21.81 16.95
C PRO A 114 -2.50 22.51 16.11
N ALA A 115 -2.23 23.71 15.61
CA ALA A 115 -3.15 24.45 14.73
C ALA A 115 -3.52 23.68 13.46
N LEU A 116 -2.71 22.72 13.00
CA LEU A 116 -3.03 21.88 11.85
C LEU A 116 -4.23 20.95 12.09
N ALA A 117 -4.56 20.66 13.35
CA ALA A 117 -5.72 19.82 13.68
C ALA A 117 -7.06 20.55 13.49
N THR A 118 -7.07 21.88 13.63
CA THR A 118 -8.30 22.69 13.66
C THR A 118 -8.39 23.68 12.49
N ASN A 119 -7.25 24.14 11.96
CA ASN A 119 -7.20 25.05 10.82
C ASN A 119 -7.10 24.26 9.51
N HIS A 120 -8.26 23.86 8.99
CA HIS A 120 -8.38 23.07 7.76
C HIS A 120 -7.70 23.71 6.53
N PRO A 121 -7.84 25.02 6.25
CA PRO A 121 -7.09 25.66 5.16
C PRO A 121 -5.57 25.58 5.32
N LEU A 122 -5.07 25.75 6.54
CA LEU A 122 -3.64 25.62 6.83
C LEU A 122 -3.15 24.19 6.60
N ALA A 123 -3.90 23.19 7.09
CA ALA A 123 -3.58 21.77 6.85
C ALA A 123 -3.55 21.44 5.36
N PHE A 124 -4.52 21.93 4.59
CA PHE A 124 -4.54 21.80 3.13
C PHE A 124 -3.32 22.45 2.47
N LEU A 125 -2.96 23.67 2.86
CA LEU A 125 -1.81 24.39 2.29
C LEU A 125 -0.49 23.66 2.58
N VAL A 126 -0.30 23.22 3.83
CA VAL A 126 0.91 22.48 4.24
C VAL A 126 0.97 21.12 3.53
N GLY A 127 -0.13 20.36 3.50
CA GLY A 127 -0.21 19.09 2.80
C GLY A 127 0.07 19.24 1.30
N SER A 128 -0.55 20.21 0.64
CA SER A 128 -0.29 20.52 -0.78
C SER A 128 1.17 20.89 -1.01
N THR A 129 1.76 21.70 -0.12
CA THR A 129 3.18 22.07 -0.22
C THR A 129 4.09 20.84 -0.14
N ILE A 130 3.82 19.94 0.80
CA ILE A 130 4.58 18.68 0.95
C ILE A 130 4.47 17.83 -0.32
N ILE A 131 3.28 17.68 -0.89
CA ILE A 131 3.05 16.93 -2.15
C ILE A 131 3.94 17.47 -3.26
N TRP A 132 3.91 18.79 -3.50
CA TRP A 132 4.67 19.39 -4.58
C TRP A 132 6.18 19.38 -4.33
N LEU A 133 6.63 19.51 -3.07
CA LEU A 133 8.03 19.34 -2.72
C LEU A 133 8.52 17.92 -3.01
N VAL A 134 7.75 16.90 -2.63
CA VAL A 134 8.08 15.49 -2.91
C VAL A 134 8.04 15.20 -4.42
N ALA A 135 7.10 15.80 -5.16
CA ALA A 135 7.05 15.73 -6.61
C ALA A 135 8.30 16.34 -7.25
N LEU A 136 8.75 17.51 -6.78
CA LEU A 136 9.98 18.16 -7.26
C LEU A 136 11.22 17.30 -6.98
N ILE A 137 11.34 16.73 -5.78
CA ILE A 137 12.43 15.80 -5.43
C ILE A 137 12.45 14.60 -6.40
N ASN A 138 11.28 14.04 -6.70
CA ASN A 138 11.15 12.93 -7.66
C ASN A 138 11.49 13.36 -9.10
N ILE A 139 11.14 14.57 -9.52
CA ILE A 139 11.48 15.09 -10.86
C ILE A 139 12.98 15.30 -10.99
N ILE A 140 13.65 15.86 -9.97
CA ILE A 140 15.10 16.11 -9.99
C ILE A 140 15.89 14.79 -10.05
N GLY A 141 15.29 13.69 -9.58
CA GLY A 141 15.86 12.36 -9.73
C GLY A 141 17.06 12.17 -8.84
N VAL A 142 16.84 12.08 -7.52
CA VAL A 142 17.93 11.80 -6.59
C VAL A 142 18.28 10.31 -6.73
N LYS A 143 19.44 10.00 -7.32
CA LYS A 143 19.99 8.62 -7.36
C LYS A 143 20.02 7.96 -5.97
N GLU A 144 20.02 8.78 -4.92
CA GLU A 144 20.07 8.40 -3.50
C GLU A 144 18.72 7.98 -2.89
N VAL A 145 17.58 8.01 -3.60
CA VAL A 145 16.28 7.58 -3.01
C VAL A 145 16.37 6.17 -2.39
N LYS A 146 17.15 5.27 -3.00
CA LYS A 146 17.39 3.92 -2.45
C LYS A 146 18.17 3.92 -1.13
N VAL A 147 19.18 4.79 -1.00
CA VAL A 147 20.01 4.91 0.20
C VAL A 147 19.22 5.56 1.33
N VAL A 148 18.48 6.62 1.00
CA VAL A 148 17.57 7.30 1.93
C VAL A 148 16.52 6.31 2.45
N GLN A 149 15.86 5.54 1.58
CA GLN A 149 14.86 4.54 1.97
C GLN A 149 15.42 3.47 2.92
N MET A 150 16.63 2.97 2.65
CA MET A 150 17.26 1.94 3.48
C MET A 150 17.65 2.48 4.86
N ALA A 151 18.26 3.66 4.91
CA ALA A 151 18.65 4.31 6.17
C ALA A 151 17.42 4.65 7.04
N THR A 152 16.35 5.15 6.43
CA THR A 152 15.13 5.55 7.17
C THR A 152 14.29 4.36 7.61
N THR A 153 14.45 3.18 6.98
CA THR A 153 13.76 1.94 7.39
C THR A 153 14.14 1.51 8.80
N ILE A 154 15.43 1.57 9.16
CA ILE A 154 15.86 1.22 10.52
C ILE A 154 15.29 2.22 11.53
N ILE A 155 15.39 3.51 11.22
CA ILE A 155 14.93 4.58 12.12
C ILE A 155 13.42 4.48 12.38
N LYS A 156 12.61 4.23 11.35
CA LYS A 156 11.15 4.13 11.51
C LYS A 156 10.68 2.85 12.20
N LEU A 157 11.48 1.78 12.19
CA LEU A 157 11.14 0.53 12.87
C LEU A 157 11.31 0.63 14.39
N ILE A 158 12.24 1.46 14.88
CA ILE A 158 12.54 1.58 16.32
C ILE A 158 11.28 1.93 17.14
N PRO A 159 10.53 3.01 16.83
CA PRO A 159 9.31 3.34 17.57
C PRO A 159 8.29 2.20 17.56
N ILE A 160 8.12 1.55 16.40
CA ILE A 160 7.11 0.51 16.24
C ILE A 160 7.47 -0.70 17.09
N VAL A 161 8.72 -1.17 17.01
CA VAL A 161 9.21 -2.29 17.80
C VAL A 161 9.13 -1.97 19.30
N LEU A 162 9.52 -0.76 19.72
CA LEU A 162 9.41 -0.36 21.13
C LEU A 162 7.96 -0.40 21.63
N VAL A 163 7.00 0.17 20.89
CA VAL A 163 5.58 0.08 21.26
C VAL A 163 5.08 -1.37 21.21
N SER A 164 5.46 -2.16 20.20
CA SER A 164 5.05 -3.55 20.04
C SER A 164 5.45 -4.44 21.21
N PHE A 165 6.60 -4.21 21.84
CA PHE A 165 7.08 -5.07 22.93
C PHE A 165 6.91 -4.45 24.31
N VAL A 166 7.24 -3.17 24.49
CA VAL A 166 7.14 -2.49 25.78
C VAL A 166 5.71 -2.06 26.10
N GLY A 167 4.92 -1.71 25.08
CA GLY A 167 3.53 -1.33 25.25
C GLY A 167 2.64 -2.47 25.74
N LEU A 168 3.03 -3.74 25.54
CA LEU A 168 2.29 -4.90 26.05
C LEU A 168 2.22 -4.92 27.59
N PHE A 169 3.25 -4.40 28.27
CA PHE A 169 3.27 -4.31 29.74
C PHE A 169 2.37 -3.20 30.30
N HIS A 170 1.84 -2.33 29.43
CA HIS A 170 0.98 -1.21 29.79
C HIS A 170 -0.50 -1.44 29.40
N ILE A 171 -0.85 -2.65 28.98
CA ILE A 171 -2.21 -3.02 28.59
C ILE A 171 -3.12 -3.02 29.81
N LYS A 172 -4.27 -2.36 29.68
CA LYS A 172 -5.40 -2.46 30.61
C LYS A 172 -6.52 -3.25 29.93
N GLY A 173 -6.88 -4.40 30.49
CA GLY A 173 -7.87 -5.31 29.89
C GLY A 173 -9.24 -4.66 29.64
N GLU A 174 -9.62 -3.67 30.44
CA GLU A 174 -10.84 -2.86 30.27
C GLU A 174 -10.92 -2.15 28.92
N ASN A 175 -9.79 -1.71 28.35
CA ASN A 175 -9.77 -1.04 27.05
C ASN A 175 -10.07 -2.00 25.89
N LEU A 176 -9.80 -3.30 26.07
CA LEU A 176 -10.07 -4.35 25.08
C LEU A 176 -11.46 -4.99 25.22
N ALA A 177 -12.17 -4.70 26.30
CA ALA A 177 -13.51 -5.22 26.56
C ALA A 177 -14.57 -4.69 25.57
N PHE A 178 -14.30 -3.55 24.93
CA PHE A 178 -15.13 -2.96 23.87
C PHE A 178 -15.01 -3.76 22.57
N PHE A 179 -15.69 -4.90 22.51
CA PHE A 179 -15.53 -5.87 21.42
C PHE A 179 -15.94 -5.31 20.06
N ASN A 180 -17.19 -4.85 19.92
CA ASN A 180 -17.68 -4.23 18.69
C ASN A 180 -18.43 -2.94 19.03
N VAL A 181 -17.87 -1.80 18.63
CA VAL A 181 -18.44 -0.46 18.84
C VAL A 181 -18.84 0.22 17.53
N SER A 182 -18.75 -0.50 16.40
CA SER A 182 -19.05 0.02 15.07
C SER A 182 -20.53 0.31 14.81
N GLY A 183 -21.43 -0.24 15.64
CA GLY A 183 -22.88 -0.25 15.40
C GLY A 183 -23.33 -1.20 14.28
N GLN A 184 -22.41 -1.97 13.68
CA GLN A 184 -22.71 -2.97 12.65
C GLN A 184 -22.64 -4.40 13.20
N SER A 185 -23.11 -5.37 12.40
CA SER A 185 -22.94 -6.79 12.74
C SER A 185 -21.45 -7.16 12.86
N ASN A 186 -21.14 -8.17 13.67
CA ASN A 186 -19.75 -8.61 13.86
C ASN A 186 -19.06 -8.99 12.53
N LEU A 187 -19.81 -9.58 11.59
CA LEU A 187 -19.27 -9.94 10.27
C LEU A 187 -18.93 -8.70 9.43
N ALA A 188 -19.79 -7.69 9.44
CA ALA A 188 -19.55 -6.44 8.72
C ALA A 188 -18.38 -5.65 9.34
N ALA A 189 -18.32 -5.56 10.67
CA ALA A 189 -17.22 -4.97 11.41
C ALA A 189 -15.88 -5.65 11.11
N LEU A 190 -15.88 -6.99 11.03
CA LEU A 190 -14.69 -7.78 10.70
C LEU A 190 -14.23 -7.56 9.26
N ALA A 191 -15.16 -7.51 8.30
CA ALA A 191 -14.86 -7.19 6.91
C ALA A 191 -14.31 -5.76 6.77
N ASN A 192 -14.91 -4.78 7.47
CA ASN A 192 -14.45 -3.40 7.47
C ASN A 192 -13.06 -3.24 8.09
N ALA A 193 -12.79 -3.95 9.19
CA ALA A 193 -11.45 -4.02 9.75
C ALA A 193 -10.46 -4.59 8.73
N ALA A 194 -10.76 -5.74 8.12
CA ALA A 194 -9.89 -6.37 7.13
C ALA A 194 -9.61 -5.46 5.90
N MET A 195 -10.63 -4.70 5.49
CA MET A 195 -10.53 -3.67 4.45
C MET A 195 -9.54 -2.57 4.83
N LEU A 196 -9.64 -2.01 6.03
CA LEU A 196 -8.79 -0.90 6.46
C LEU A 196 -7.35 -1.36 6.73
N THR A 197 -7.18 -2.49 7.42
CA THR A 197 -5.87 -3.03 7.79
C THR A 197 -5.04 -3.45 6.59
N PHE A 198 -5.67 -3.81 5.47
CA PHE A 198 -4.96 -4.12 4.21
C PHE A 198 -4.05 -3.00 3.74
N PHE A 199 -4.36 -1.74 4.07
CA PHE A 199 -3.53 -0.59 3.70
C PHE A 199 -2.10 -0.72 4.20
N ALA A 200 -1.91 -1.22 5.42
CA ALA A 200 -0.59 -1.40 6.01
C ALA A 200 0.23 -2.50 5.32
N PHE A 201 -0.42 -3.40 4.59
CA PHE A 201 0.22 -4.47 3.83
C PHE A 201 0.53 -4.07 2.38
N GLY A 202 0.12 -2.87 1.95
CA GLY A 202 0.48 -2.33 0.65
C GLY A 202 1.99 -2.33 0.45
N GLY A 203 2.45 -2.81 -0.71
CA GLY A 203 3.88 -2.92 -1.02
C GLY A 203 4.49 -4.29 -0.68
N LEU A 204 3.71 -5.29 -0.27
CA LEU A 204 4.21 -6.66 -0.10
C LEU A 204 4.84 -7.23 -1.40
N GLU A 205 4.43 -6.74 -2.56
CA GLU A 205 4.97 -7.07 -3.87
C GLU A 205 6.34 -6.42 -4.17
N SER A 206 6.85 -5.53 -3.31
CA SER A 206 7.99 -4.65 -3.62
C SER A 206 9.26 -5.38 -4.05
N ALA A 207 9.50 -6.60 -3.53
CA ALA A 207 10.66 -7.40 -3.93
C ALA A 207 10.58 -7.90 -5.39
N THR A 208 9.39 -7.92 -6.01
CA THR A 208 9.21 -8.31 -7.41
C THR A 208 9.65 -7.22 -8.39
N ILE A 209 9.69 -5.96 -7.95
CA ILE A 209 9.98 -4.81 -8.81
C ILE A 209 11.45 -4.80 -9.28
N PRO A 210 12.47 -4.91 -8.41
CA PRO A 210 13.87 -4.93 -8.84
C PRO A 210 14.36 -6.35 -9.18
N ALA A 211 13.53 -7.21 -9.78
CA ALA A 211 13.84 -8.62 -10.00
C ALA A 211 15.20 -8.85 -10.69
N GLU A 212 15.57 -8.00 -11.66
CA GLU A 212 16.85 -8.07 -12.38
C GLU A 212 18.08 -7.81 -11.50
N SER A 213 17.92 -7.07 -10.40
CA SER A 213 18.98 -6.71 -9.45
C SER A 213 19.11 -7.69 -8.26
N VAL A 214 18.24 -8.71 -8.18
CA VAL A 214 18.21 -9.68 -7.07
C VAL A 214 19.07 -10.91 -7.38
N LYS A 215 19.85 -11.37 -6.39
CA LYS A 215 20.61 -12.64 -6.45
C LYS A 215 19.64 -13.81 -6.38
N ASN A 216 19.71 -14.75 -7.32
CA ASN A 216 18.79 -15.90 -7.40
C ASN A 216 17.31 -15.48 -7.27
N PRO A 217 16.79 -14.67 -8.20
CA PRO A 217 15.51 -13.98 -8.06
C PRO A 217 14.36 -14.93 -7.74
N GLU A 218 14.32 -16.11 -8.38
CA GLU A 218 13.32 -17.16 -8.15
C GLU A 218 13.17 -17.55 -6.66
N VAL A 219 14.30 -17.70 -5.94
CA VAL A 219 14.27 -18.14 -4.54
C VAL A 219 14.20 -16.94 -3.60
N THR A 220 14.99 -15.90 -3.90
CA THR A 220 15.15 -14.76 -3.01
C THR A 220 13.91 -13.88 -2.97
N ILE A 221 13.24 -13.63 -4.10
CA ILE A 221 12.02 -12.82 -4.14
C ILE A 221 10.91 -13.53 -3.36
N TYR A 222 10.69 -14.83 -3.64
CA TYR A 222 9.71 -15.64 -2.90
C TYR A 222 9.94 -15.57 -1.39
N ARG A 223 11.16 -15.85 -0.93
CA ARG A 223 11.49 -15.85 0.51
C ARG A 223 11.38 -14.46 1.12
N ALA A 224 11.86 -13.43 0.43
CA ALA A 224 11.82 -12.05 0.92
C ALA A 224 10.39 -11.54 1.07
N THR A 225 9.54 -11.79 0.09
CA THR A 225 8.13 -11.38 0.11
C THR A 225 7.37 -12.08 1.24
N VAL A 226 7.50 -13.40 1.39
CA VAL A 226 6.80 -14.14 2.45
C VAL A 226 7.33 -13.79 3.85
N LEU A 227 8.66 -13.80 4.04
CA LEU A 227 9.26 -13.48 5.35
C LEU A 227 9.01 -12.02 5.73
N GLY A 228 9.19 -11.08 4.80
CA GLY A 228 8.93 -9.67 5.04
C GLY A 228 7.49 -9.40 5.43
N THR A 229 6.53 -10.04 4.73
CA THR A 229 5.11 -9.94 5.05
C THR A 229 4.80 -10.52 6.43
N ALA A 230 5.33 -11.70 6.76
CA ALA A 230 5.08 -12.35 8.05
C ALA A 230 5.68 -11.59 9.25
N ILE A 231 6.92 -11.10 9.11
CA ILE A 231 7.57 -10.27 10.14
C ILE A 231 6.78 -8.99 10.37
N THR A 232 6.38 -8.33 9.28
CA THR A 232 5.60 -7.09 9.35
C THR A 232 4.22 -7.33 9.98
N ALA A 233 3.55 -8.42 9.61
CA ALA A 233 2.26 -8.81 10.19
C ALA A 233 2.35 -8.96 11.73
N LEU A 234 3.40 -9.63 12.21
CA LEU A 234 3.63 -9.82 13.64
C LEU A 234 3.82 -8.48 14.35
N ILE A 235 4.67 -7.60 13.81
CA ILE A 235 4.94 -6.28 14.38
C ILE A 235 3.65 -5.44 14.44
N TYR A 236 2.83 -5.48 13.38
CA TYR A 236 1.57 -4.76 13.31
C TYR A 236 0.53 -5.24 14.30
N LEU A 237 0.37 -6.56 14.44
CA LEU A 237 -0.51 -7.15 15.43
C LEU A 237 -0.09 -6.76 16.85
N LEU A 238 1.19 -6.92 17.18
CA LEU A 238 1.70 -6.59 18.51
C LEU A 238 1.54 -5.10 18.86
N SER A 239 1.89 -4.20 17.93
CA SER A 239 1.75 -2.76 18.17
C SER A 239 0.30 -2.32 18.26
N THR A 240 -0.60 -2.87 17.43
CA THR A 240 -2.02 -2.52 17.50
C THR A 240 -2.65 -3.03 18.80
N VAL A 241 -2.35 -4.27 19.21
CA VAL A 241 -2.79 -4.83 20.50
C VAL A 241 -2.30 -3.97 21.66
N ALA A 242 -1.02 -3.57 21.65
CA ALA A 242 -0.46 -2.67 22.65
C ALA A 242 -1.22 -1.34 22.70
N ILE A 243 -1.37 -0.65 21.56
CA ILE A 243 -2.02 0.67 21.51
C ILE A 243 -3.49 0.60 21.94
N MET A 244 -4.25 -0.36 21.41
CA MET A 244 -5.66 -0.53 21.79
C MET A 244 -5.84 -0.99 23.24
N GLY A 245 -4.84 -1.65 23.83
CA GLY A 245 -4.84 -2.02 25.23
C GLY A 245 -4.44 -0.88 26.17
N MET A 246 -3.62 0.07 25.71
CA MET A 246 -3.17 1.22 26.51
C MET A 246 -4.22 2.32 26.61
N PHE A 247 -5.03 2.53 25.57
CA PHE A 247 -5.95 3.65 25.45
C PHE A 247 -7.39 3.18 25.25
N SER A 248 -8.35 3.91 25.84
CA SER A 248 -9.77 3.63 25.62
C SER A 248 -10.16 3.96 24.17
N PRO A 249 -11.14 3.26 23.56
CA PRO A 249 -11.55 3.51 22.18
C PRO A 249 -11.90 4.99 21.91
N ALA A 250 -12.63 5.64 22.81
CA ALA A 250 -13.02 7.05 22.69
C ALA A 250 -11.82 8.01 22.65
N SER A 251 -10.78 7.73 23.44
CA SER A 251 -9.54 8.53 23.42
C SER A 251 -8.73 8.27 22.15
N LEU A 252 -8.70 7.04 21.68
CA LEU A 252 -7.88 6.61 20.55
C LEU A 252 -8.45 7.06 19.20
N MET A 253 -9.78 7.04 19.03
CA MET A 253 -10.46 7.49 17.80
C MET A 253 -10.19 8.96 17.47
N ASN A 254 -10.03 9.80 18.50
CA ASN A 254 -9.80 11.23 18.37
C ASN A 254 -8.31 11.60 18.42
N ASN A 255 -7.42 10.62 18.54
CA ASN A 255 -5.99 10.85 18.63
C ASN A 255 -5.33 10.78 17.25
N PRO A 256 -4.84 11.89 16.69
CA PRO A 256 -4.19 11.91 15.38
C PRO A 256 -2.79 11.26 15.37
N ALA A 257 -2.20 10.99 16.54
CA ALA A 257 -0.82 10.50 16.69
C ALA A 257 -0.70 9.42 17.78
N PRO A 258 -1.32 8.24 17.60
CA PRO A 258 -1.42 7.23 18.66
C PRO A 258 -0.07 6.67 19.11
N PHE A 259 0.92 6.54 18.20
CA PHE A 259 2.28 6.11 18.59
C PHE A 259 3.03 7.19 19.39
N ALA A 260 2.76 8.47 19.14
CA ALA A 260 3.35 9.55 19.93
C ALA A 260 2.78 9.53 21.36
N ALA A 261 1.47 9.36 21.49
CA ALA A 261 0.82 9.18 22.79
C ALA A 261 1.30 7.93 23.53
N ALA A 262 1.48 6.80 22.82
CA ALA A 262 2.06 5.58 23.39
C ALA A 262 3.50 5.82 23.87
N GLY A 263 4.34 6.49 23.07
CA GLY A 263 5.70 6.86 23.45
C GLY A 263 5.72 7.63 24.76
N ARG A 264 4.89 8.68 24.87
CA ARG A 264 4.77 9.49 26.09
C ARG A 264 4.33 8.69 27.31
N LEU A 265 3.36 7.79 27.13
CA LEU A 265 2.88 6.93 28.23
C LEU A 265 3.97 5.98 28.74
N ILE A 266 4.78 5.41 27.84
CA ILE A 266 5.77 4.39 28.18
C ILE A 266 7.08 5.01 28.69
N PHE A 267 7.55 6.08 28.07
CA PHE A 267 8.90 6.62 28.26
C PHE A 267 8.93 8.00 28.93
N GLY A 268 7.76 8.58 29.23
CA GLY A 268 7.64 9.88 29.89
C GLY A 268 7.58 11.06 28.92
N ASP A 269 7.56 12.26 29.49
CA ASP A 269 7.43 13.51 28.74
C ASP A 269 8.58 13.72 27.74
N LEU A 270 8.33 14.51 26.69
CA LEU A 270 9.23 14.79 25.54
C LEU A 270 9.38 13.67 24.50
N THR A 271 8.95 12.45 24.80
CA THR A 271 9.11 11.32 23.87
C THR A 271 8.05 11.28 22.77
N ASP A 272 6.90 11.92 22.95
CA ASP A 272 5.89 12.13 21.90
C ASP A 272 6.49 12.83 20.67
N TRP A 273 7.35 13.83 20.85
CA TRP A 273 8.05 14.52 19.76
C TRP A 273 8.94 13.57 18.96
N ILE A 274 9.65 12.65 19.64
CA ILE A 274 10.55 11.69 18.99
C ILE A 274 9.75 10.70 18.13
N PHE A 275 8.67 10.15 18.70
CA PHE A 275 7.81 9.19 18.00
C PHE A 275 7.08 9.86 16.83
N ALA A 276 6.63 11.10 17.00
CA ALA A 276 6.00 11.89 15.93
C ALA A 276 6.98 12.22 14.81
N ALA A 277 8.22 12.62 15.12
CA ALA A 277 9.25 12.87 14.11
C ALA A 277 9.56 11.61 13.30
N ALA A 278 9.68 10.45 13.96
CA ALA A 278 9.92 9.19 13.28
C ALA A 278 8.76 8.78 12.36
N ALA A 279 7.50 9.01 12.78
CA ALA A 279 6.34 8.79 11.94
C ALA A 279 6.28 9.74 10.73
N ILE A 280 6.63 11.02 10.90
CA ILE A 280 6.73 11.99 9.80
C ILE A 280 7.79 11.55 8.78
N ILE A 281 8.98 11.15 9.24
CA ILE A 281 10.05 10.64 8.39
C ILE A 281 9.57 9.39 7.64
N ALA A 282 8.89 8.47 8.32
CA ALA A 282 8.32 7.28 7.70
C ALA A 282 7.34 7.63 6.57
N CYS A 283 6.41 8.56 6.83
CA CYS A 283 5.44 9.01 5.83
C CYS A 283 6.12 9.68 4.63
N LEU A 284 7.09 10.58 4.85
CA LEU A 284 7.84 11.23 3.78
C LEU A 284 8.55 10.21 2.89
N CYS A 285 9.22 9.23 3.49
CA CYS A 285 9.91 8.17 2.75
C CYS A 285 8.93 7.32 1.94
N THR A 286 7.77 6.98 2.51
CA THR A 286 6.71 6.25 1.80
C THR A 286 6.24 7.04 0.57
N ILE A 287 5.89 8.32 0.71
CA ILE A 287 5.41 9.14 -0.42
C ILE A 287 6.49 9.26 -1.50
N ILE A 288 7.75 9.50 -1.11
CA ILE A 288 8.86 9.59 -2.07
C ILE A 288 9.01 8.27 -2.84
N GLY A 289 8.97 7.13 -2.15
CA GLY A 289 9.15 5.81 -2.74
C GLY A 289 7.99 5.36 -3.63
N PHE A 290 6.75 5.54 -3.19
CA PHE A 290 5.56 5.15 -3.95
C PHE A 290 5.32 6.07 -5.13
N LEU A 291 5.50 7.39 -5.00
CA LEU A 291 5.41 8.31 -6.15
C LEU A 291 6.42 7.96 -7.25
N PHE A 292 7.62 7.54 -6.87
CA PHE A 292 8.60 6.99 -7.80
C PHE A 292 8.08 5.72 -8.49
N ILE A 293 7.62 4.72 -7.73
CA ILE A 293 7.10 3.45 -8.29
C ILE A 293 5.91 3.70 -9.22
N THR A 294 4.95 4.51 -8.80
CA THR A 294 3.74 4.85 -9.56
C THR A 294 4.08 5.57 -10.86
N SER A 295 4.98 6.55 -10.82
CA SER A 295 5.36 7.27 -12.04
C SER A 295 6.12 6.39 -13.05
N GLN A 296 6.95 5.45 -12.56
CA GLN A 296 7.64 4.46 -13.39
C GLN A 296 6.67 3.43 -13.98
N ALA A 297 5.70 2.96 -13.20
CA ALA A 297 4.64 2.06 -13.67
C ALA A 297 3.78 2.74 -14.74
N ALA A 298 3.39 4.01 -14.53
CA ALA A 298 2.64 4.78 -15.52
C ALA A 298 3.42 4.94 -16.84
N MET A 299 4.73 5.24 -16.75
CA MET A 299 5.60 5.29 -17.93
C MET A 299 5.69 3.95 -18.65
N ALA A 300 5.84 2.83 -17.92
CA ALA A 300 5.92 1.50 -18.50
C ALA A 300 4.62 1.14 -19.24
N THR A 301 3.47 1.33 -18.60
CA THR A 301 2.16 1.09 -19.22
C THR A 301 1.90 2.02 -20.42
N ALA A 302 2.40 3.25 -20.40
CA ALA A 302 2.34 4.16 -21.55
C ALA A 302 3.21 3.69 -22.73
N ARG A 303 4.39 3.10 -22.46
CA ARG A 303 5.24 2.49 -23.49
C ARG A 303 4.57 1.30 -24.16
N ASP A 304 3.77 0.55 -23.42
CA ASP A 304 2.95 -0.56 -23.93
C ASP A 304 1.70 -0.09 -24.71
N GLY A 305 1.53 1.22 -24.90
CA GLY A 305 0.39 1.80 -25.61
C GLY A 305 -0.94 1.69 -24.86
N LEU A 306 -0.91 1.37 -23.57
CA LEU A 306 -2.11 1.22 -22.73
C LEU A 306 -2.44 2.51 -21.95
N LEU A 307 -1.52 3.48 -21.90
CA LEU A 307 -1.75 4.81 -21.33
C LEU A 307 -1.29 5.92 -22.30
N PRO A 308 -1.78 7.16 -22.15
CA PRO A 308 -1.40 8.26 -23.03
C PRO A 308 0.13 8.47 -23.15
N ALA A 309 0.61 8.64 -24.38
CA ALA A 309 2.04 8.73 -24.71
C ALA A 309 2.77 9.93 -24.08
N PHE A 310 2.07 10.94 -23.54
CA PHE A 310 2.74 12.03 -22.82
C PHE A 310 3.33 11.56 -21.47
N LEU A 311 2.78 10.50 -20.86
CA LEU A 311 3.24 9.97 -19.57
C LEU A 311 4.62 9.30 -19.65
N MET A 312 5.05 8.90 -20.84
CA MET A 312 6.41 8.38 -21.05
C MET A 312 7.45 9.46 -21.38
N ARG A 313 7.06 10.75 -21.46
CA ARG A 313 7.99 11.85 -21.74
C ARG A 313 8.91 12.09 -20.55
N LEU A 314 10.22 12.01 -20.79
CA LEU A 314 11.24 12.23 -19.78
C LEU A 314 11.60 13.71 -19.66
N SER A 315 11.92 14.14 -18.44
CA SER A 315 12.51 15.45 -18.16
C SER A 315 14.00 15.46 -18.49
N ARG A 316 14.67 16.62 -18.36
CA ARG A 316 16.14 16.74 -18.42
C ARG A 316 16.87 15.81 -17.44
N PHE A 317 16.20 15.40 -16.36
CA PHE A 317 16.73 14.52 -15.32
C PHE A 317 16.41 13.04 -15.57
N LYS A 318 15.87 12.69 -16.75
CA LYS A 318 15.50 11.32 -17.14
C LYS A 318 14.39 10.69 -16.28
N THR A 319 13.50 11.53 -15.76
CA THR A 319 12.33 11.14 -14.94
C THR A 319 11.01 11.44 -15.67
N PRO A 320 9.95 10.61 -15.51
CA PRO A 320 8.65 10.83 -16.17
C PRO A 320 7.84 11.96 -15.48
N HIS A 321 8.27 13.20 -15.68
CA HIS A 321 7.72 14.39 -15.00
C HIS A 321 6.22 14.61 -15.17
N TRP A 322 5.62 14.25 -16.32
CA TRP A 322 4.17 14.34 -16.50
C TRP A 322 3.41 13.36 -15.61
N ALA A 323 3.92 12.12 -15.47
CA ALA A 323 3.31 11.15 -14.56
C ALA A 323 3.42 11.63 -13.11
N ILE A 324 4.58 12.15 -12.72
CA ILE A 324 4.79 12.71 -11.36
C ILE A 324 3.86 13.90 -11.10
N GLY A 325 3.79 14.85 -12.02
CA GLY A 325 2.96 16.05 -11.90
C GLY A 325 1.46 15.72 -11.87
N MET A 326 1.01 14.75 -12.68
CA MET A 326 -0.38 14.30 -12.67
C MET A 326 -0.75 13.61 -11.35
N SER A 327 0.13 12.75 -10.83
CA SER A 327 -0.07 12.16 -9.50
C SER A 327 -0.16 13.24 -8.41
N ALA A 328 0.78 14.19 -8.38
CA ALA A 328 0.76 15.30 -7.42
C ALA A 328 -0.50 16.17 -7.51
N PHE A 329 -0.97 16.43 -8.73
CA PHE A 329 -2.23 17.14 -8.98
C PHE A 329 -3.44 16.36 -8.44
N ILE A 330 -3.54 15.07 -8.73
CA ILE A 330 -4.64 14.22 -8.24
C ILE A 330 -4.62 14.16 -6.69
N MET A 331 -3.45 13.98 -6.08
CA MET A 331 -3.31 14.02 -4.63
C MET A 331 -3.79 15.35 -4.04
N THR A 332 -3.40 16.48 -4.65
CA THR A 332 -3.84 17.81 -4.21
C THR A 332 -5.35 17.98 -4.33
N LEU A 333 -5.95 17.48 -5.42
CA LEU A 333 -7.40 17.51 -5.62
C LEU A 333 -8.12 16.68 -4.55
N LEU A 334 -7.62 15.48 -4.23
CA LEU A 334 -8.18 14.62 -3.18
C LEU A 334 -8.10 15.29 -1.80
N LEU A 335 -7.01 16.00 -1.49
CA LEU A 335 -6.94 16.81 -0.27
C LEU A 335 -7.95 17.95 -0.28
N ALA A 336 -8.12 18.64 -1.41
CA ALA A 336 -9.05 19.75 -1.56
C ALA A 336 -10.52 19.31 -1.41
N MET A 337 -10.89 18.14 -1.92
CA MET A 337 -12.26 17.61 -1.83
C MET A 337 -12.71 17.28 -0.41
N ASN A 338 -11.78 17.06 0.52
CA ASN A 338 -12.07 16.60 1.87
C ASN A 338 -11.35 17.40 2.97
N TYR A 339 -10.98 18.66 2.66
CA TYR A 339 -10.15 19.48 3.55
C TYR A 339 -10.83 19.82 4.88
N SER A 340 -12.17 19.92 4.90
CA SER A 340 -12.96 20.31 6.08
C SER A 340 -13.18 19.20 7.10
N SER A 341 -12.78 17.97 6.79
CA SER A 341 -12.92 16.82 7.70
C SER A 341 -11.78 16.74 8.70
N LEU A 342 -12.00 16.04 9.81
CA LEU A 342 -10.91 15.65 10.73
C LEU A 342 -9.87 14.80 9.98
N LEU A 343 -8.60 14.96 10.33
CA LEU A 343 -7.48 14.24 9.69
C LEU A 343 -7.65 12.71 9.76
N THR A 344 -8.13 12.18 10.88
CA THR A 344 -8.39 10.73 11.04
C THR A 344 -9.52 10.23 10.13
N ALA A 345 -10.58 11.02 9.95
CA ALA A 345 -11.68 10.71 9.04
C ALA A 345 -11.24 10.82 7.57
N GLN A 346 -10.49 11.87 7.23
CA GLN A 346 -9.92 12.06 5.90
C GLN A 346 -8.96 10.91 5.54
N PHE A 347 -8.10 10.50 6.47
CA PHE A 347 -7.23 9.34 6.32
C PHE A 347 -8.02 8.07 6.06
N THR A 348 -9.03 7.78 6.89
CA THR A 348 -9.88 6.57 6.77
C THR A 348 -10.58 6.51 5.41
N LEU A 349 -11.11 7.64 4.92
CA LEU A 349 -11.74 7.72 3.61
C LEU A 349 -10.75 7.42 2.48
N LEU A 350 -9.58 8.08 2.47
CA LEU A 350 -8.56 7.89 1.43
C LEU A 350 -8.00 6.46 1.47
N VAL A 351 -7.77 5.90 2.65
CA VAL A 351 -7.37 4.49 2.82
C VAL A 351 -8.41 3.55 2.20
N THR A 352 -9.70 3.78 2.47
CA THR A 352 -10.77 2.93 1.93
C THR A 352 -10.80 2.99 0.40
N LEU A 353 -10.69 4.19 -0.19
CA LEU A 353 -10.65 4.36 -1.65
C LEU A 353 -9.39 3.75 -2.28
N SER A 354 -8.23 3.95 -1.66
CA SER A 354 -6.95 3.38 -2.07
C SER A 354 -7.03 1.85 -2.11
N ASN A 355 -7.47 1.24 -1.01
CA ASN A 355 -7.53 -0.21 -0.88
C ASN A 355 -8.50 -0.83 -1.88
N LEU A 356 -9.63 -0.17 -2.17
CA LEU A 356 -10.56 -0.67 -3.17
C LEU A 356 -9.88 -0.74 -4.55
N CYS A 357 -9.11 0.29 -4.89
CA CYS A 357 -8.37 0.35 -6.14
C CYS A 357 -7.22 -0.68 -6.20
N ILE A 358 -6.59 -1.04 -5.08
CA ILE A 358 -5.46 -2.00 -5.01
C ILE A 358 -5.94 -3.45 -4.91
N LEU A 359 -7.03 -3.72 -4.19
CA LEU A 359 -7.59 -5.06 -4.02
C LEU A 359 -8.04 -5.65 -5.36
N VAL A 360 -8.45 -4.81 -6.32
CA VAL A 360 -8.80 -5.24 -7.68
C VAL A 360 -7.58 -5.85 -8.39
N PRO A 361 -6.44 -5.16 -8.61
CA PRO A 361 -5.19 -5.76 -9.08
C PRO A 361 -4.79 -7.06 -8.38
N TYR A 362 -4.98 -7.14 -7.08
CA TYR A 362 -4.63 -8.33 -6.30
C TYR A 362 -5.59 -9.49 -6.57
N LEU A 363 -6.88 -9.22 -6.77
CA LEU A 363 -7.86 -10.20 -7.24
C LEU A 363 -7.47 -10.76 -8.61
N TYR A 364 -7.12 -9.88 -9.57
CA TYR A 364 -6.65 -10.29 -10.89
C TYR A 364 -5.37 -11.12 -10.80
N THR A 365 -4.47 -10.79 -9.88
CA THR A 365 -3.23 -11.57 -9.67
C THR A 365 -3.54 -12.96 -9.12
N ALA A 366 -4.48 -13.08 -8.16
CA ALA A 366 -4.91 -14.36 -7.63
C ALA A 366 -5.58 -15.22 -8.71
N VAL A 367 -6.42 -14.62 -9.57
CA VAL A 367 -7.04 -15.28 -10.73
C VAL A 367 -5.98 -15.70 -11.76
N ALA A 368 -5.02 -14.83 -12.09
CA ALA A 368 -3.91 -15.17 -12.98
C ALA A 368 -3.12 -16.37 -12.45
N ALA A 369 -2.90 -16.45 -11.14
CA ALA A 369 -2.27 -17.60 -10.50
C ALA A 369 -3.11 -18.89 -10.58
N MET A 370 -4.44 -18.80 -10.59
CA MET A 370 -5.32 -19.95 -10.84
C MET A 370 -5.21 -20.45 -12.28
N ILE A 371 -4.99 -19.58 -13.26
CA ILE A 371 -4.81 -19.99 -14.66
C ILE A 371 -3.43 -20.61 -14.84
N ALA A 372 -2.40 -20.00 -14.24
CA ALA A 372 -1.04 -20.51 -14.23
C ALA A 372 -0.93 -21.94 -13.64
N PHE A 373 -1.90 -22.38 -12.81
CA PHE A 373 -2.03 -23.76 -12.31
C PHE A 373 -1.91 -24.82 -13.40
N ARG A 374 -2.60 -24.65 -14.54
CA ARG A 374 -2.65 -25.64 -15.64
C ARG A 374 -1.27 -25.96 -16.20
N GLN A 375 -0.35 -25.02 -16.07
CA GLN A 375 1.00 -25.14 -16.59
C GLN A 375 1.98 -25.74 -15.55
N PHE A 376 1.54 -25.97 -14.31
CA PHE A 376 2.26 -26.76 -13.29
C PHE A 376 1.78 -28.22 -13.22
N GLU A 377 0.81 -28.61 -14.06
CA GLU A 377 0.12 -29.91 -14.03
C GLU A 377 0.93 -31.08 -14.64
N THR A 378 2.24 -30.92 -14.86
CA THR A 378 3.10 -32.05 -15.22
C THR A 378 3.09 -33.09 -14.09
N THR A 379 3.06 -34.39 -14.43
CA THR A 379 2.89 -35.52 -13.50
C THR A 379 3.83 -35.48 -12.29
N THR A 380 5.04 -34.94 -12.44
CA THR A 380 6.07 -34.79 -11.40
C THR A 380 5.81 -33.67 -10.38
N HIS A 381 4.88 -32.74 -10.64
CA HIS A 381 4.67 -31.53 -9.84
C HIS A 381 3.21 -31.26 -9.43
N ARG A 382 2.32 -32.25 -9.60
CA ARG A 382 0.87 -32.14 -9.32
C ARG A 382 0.53 -31.58 -7.93
N HIS A 383 1.25 -31.99 -6.88
CA HIS A 383 1.04 -31.45 -5.52
C HIS A 383 1.34 -29.94 -5.41
N ARG A 384 2.38 -29.46 -6.10
CA ARG A 384 2.73 -28.02 -6.08
C ARG A 384 1.68 -27.19 -6.81
N ALA A 385 1.13 -27.74 -7.89
CA ALA A 385 0.02 -27.14 -8.62
C ALA A 385 -1.21 -27.03 -7.71
N ILE A 386 -1.68 -28.13 -7.09
CA ILE A 386 -2.88 -28.13 -6.24
C ILE A 386 -2.73 -27.13 -5.09
N ASN A 387 -1.55 -27.09 -4.46
CA ASN A 387 -1.28 -26.12 -3.40
C ASN A 387 -1.36 -24.67 -3.91
N LEU A 388 -0.90 -24.37 -5.13
CA LEU A 388 -1.06 -23.02 -5.69
C LEU A 388 -2.54 -22.69 -5.93
N LEU A 389 -3.33 -23.63 -6.48
CA LEU A 389 -4.76 -23.42 -6.72
C LEU A 389 -5.52 -23.12 -5.43
N VAL A 390 -5.31 -23.93 -4.38
CA VAL A 390 -5.96 -23.75 -3.07
C VAL A 390 -5.58 -22.39 -2.47
N ILE A 391 -4.29 -22.03 -2.50
CA ILE A 391 -3.81 -20.74 -1.99
C ILE A 391 -4.45 -19.58 -2.78
N SER A 392 -4.54 -19.68 -4.11
CA SER A 392 -5.20 -18.67 -4.94
C SER A 392 -6.68 -18.53 -4.63
N ILE A 393 -7.40 -19.64 -4.38
CA ILE A 393 -8.82 -19.60 -4.00
C ILE A 393 -8.99 -18.90 -2.64
N LEU A 394 -8.18 -19.26 -1.65
CA LEU A 394 -8.22 -18.62 -0.34
C LEU A 394 -7.88 -17.13 -0.40
N ALA A 395 -6.89 -16.75 -1.24
CA ALA A 395 -6.56 -15.35 -1.46
C ALA A 395 -7.72 -14.59 -2.14
N CYS A 396 -8.39 -15.18 -3.14
CA CYS A 396 -9.59 -14.59 -3.73
C CYS A 396 -10.71 -14.39 -2.71
N ILE A 397 -10.97 -15.38 -1.85
CA ILE A 397 -11.98 -15.29 -0.79
C ILE A 397 -11.64 -14.13 0.15
N TYR A 398 -10.38 -14.03 0.57
CA TYR A 398 -9.91 -12.92 1.41
C TYR A 398 -10.07 -11.56 0.73
N VAL A 399 -9.64 -11.42 -0.52
CA VAL A 399 -9.72 -10.15 -1.26
C VAL A 399 -11.19 -9.73 -1.44
N LEU A 400 -12.07 -10.66 -1.79
CA LEU A 400 -13.51 -10.40 -1.88
C LEU A 400 -14.11 -10.01 -0.53
N PHE A 401 -13.72 -10.70 0.55
CA PHE A 401 -14.13 -10.37 1.90
C PHE A 401 -13.73 -8.95 2.31
N ALA A 402 -12.49 -8.55 2.01
CA ALA A 402 -12.02 -7.19 2.25
C ALA A 402 -12.79 -6.16 1.39
N ILE A 403 -13.05 -6.43 0.12
CA ILE A 403 -13.84 -5.55 -0.75
C ILE A 403 -15.25 -5.33 -0.17
N LEU A 404 -15.91 -6.39 0.33
CA LEU A 404 -17.23 -6.28 0.97
C LEU A 404 -17.20 -5.36 2.20
N GLY A 405 -16.08 -5.31 2.92
CA GLY A 405 -15.87 -4.44 4.07
C GLY A 405 -15.80 -2.94 3.76
N SER A 406 -15.62 -2.55 2.50
CA SER A 406 -15.56 -1.14 2.09
C SER A 406 -16.92 -0.42 2.13
N GLY A 407 -18.02 -1.17 2.18
CA GLY A 407 -19.39 -0.65 2.17
C GLY A 407 -19.96 -0.49 0.76
N GLN A 408 -21.27 -0.68 0.63
CA GLN A 408 -21.95 -0.79 -0.67
C GLN A 408 -21.73 0.44 -1.58
N GLY A 409 -21.79 1.65 -1.01
CA GLY A 409 -21.58 2.88 -1.77
C GLY A 409 -20.17 2.96 -2.36
N VAL A 410 -19.15 2.62 -1.56
CA VAL A 410 -17.76 2.64 -2.01
C VAL A 410 -17.51 1.59 -3.09
N ILE A 411 -18.06 0.38 -2.95
CA ILE A 411 -18.02 -0.67 -3.98
C ILE A 411 -18.65 -0.16 -5.28
N PHE A 412 -19.84 0.45 -5.21
CA PHE A 412 -20.51 1.00 -6.38
C PHE A 412 -19.63 2.04 -7.10
N TYR A 413 -19.06 2.99 -6.36
CA TYR A 413 -18.18 4.00 -6.95
C TYR A 413 -16.88 3.41 -7.52
N GLY A 414 -16.30 2.38 -6.88
CA GLY A 414 -15.12 1.70 -7.41
C GLY A 414 -15.40 0.94 -8.70
N ILE A 415 -16.51 0.21 -8.76
CA ILE A 415 -16.96 -0.46 -9.98
C ILE A 415 -17.24 0.57 -11.07
N ALA A 416 -17.97 1.63 -10.75
CA ALA A 416 -18.25 2.72 -11.68
C ALA A 416 -16.94 3.33 -12.22
N LEU A 417 -15.96 3.61 -11.36
CA LEU A 417 -14.65 4.12 -11.76
C LEU A 417 -13.94 3.17 -12.73
N LEU A 418 -13.87 1.88 -12.41
CA LEU A 418 -13.25 0.86 -13.28
C LEU A 418 -13.89 0.82 -14.67
N PHE A 419 -15.23 0.85 -14.73
CA PHE A 419 -15.95 0.80 -16.00
C PHE A 419 -15.93 2.13 -16.76
N CYS A 420 -15.97 3.27 -16.07
CA CYS A 420 -15.79 4.59 -16.68
C CYS A 420 -14.42 4.76 -17.35
N LEU A 421 -13.42 3.99 -16.92
CA LEU A 421 -12.08 3.99 -17.52
C LEU A 421 -11.96 3.03 -18.72
N THR A 422 -12.98 2.22 -19.02
CA THR A 422 -12.95 1.29 -20.17
C THR A 422 -13.07 1.96 -21.55
N PRO A 423 -13.84 3.04 -21.76
CA PRO A 423 -13.84 3.75 -23.05
C PRO A 423 -12.45 4.31 -23.41
N PHE A 424 -11.67 4.72 -22.41
CA PHE A 424 -10.28 5.14 -22.63
C PHE A 424 -9.40 4.01 -23.16
N TYR A 425 -9.60 2.76 -22.69
CA TYR A 425 -8.92 1.60 -23.26
C TYR A 425 -9.27 1.41 -24.74
N ALA A 426 -10.53 1.53 -25.11
CA ALA A 426 -10.95 1.42 -26.51
C ALA A 426 -10.26 2.48 -27.40
N LEU A 427 -10.18 3.73 -26.93
CA LEU A 427 -9.45 4.80 -27.62
C LEU A 427 -7.96 4.49 -27.77
N MET A 428 -7.33 3.94 -26.73
CA MET A 428 -5.91 3.55 -26.77
C MET A 428 -5.67 2.37 -27.72
N ALA A 429 -6.54 1.36 -27.69
CA ALA A 429 -6.46 0.20 -28.58
C ALA A 429 -6.59 0.58 -30.06
N ILE A 430 -7.49 1.52 -30.39
CA ILE A 430 -7.64 2.05 -31.76
C ILE A 430 -6.36 2.74 -32.23
N HIS A 431 -5.70 3.53 -31.37
CA HIS A 431 -4.45 4.20 -31.71
C HIS A 431 -3.28 3.23 -31.86
N ARG A 432 -3.23 2.16 -31.06
CA ARG A 432 -2.19 1.12 -31.14
C ARG A 432 -2.24 0.38 -32.48
N ASN A 433 -3.42 -0.08 -32.88
CA ASN A 433 -3.60 -0.79 -34.15
C ASN A 433 -3.24 0.07 -35.39
N LYS A 434 -3.43 1.40 -35.31
CA LYS A 434 -3.01 2.33 -36.38
C LYS A 434 -1.49 2.46 -36.49
N HIS A 435 -0.74 2.29 -35.40
CA HIS A 435 0.72 2.34 -35.40
C HIS A 435 1.32 1.01 -35.90
N ASP A 436 0.79 -0.13 -35.49
CA ASP A 436 1.27 -1.45 -35.95
C ASP A 436 1.05 -1.64 -37.47
N ASN A 437 -0.07 -1.14 -38.01
CA ASN A 437 -0.35 -1.16 -39.45
C ASN A 437 0.54 -0.22 -40.28
N LYS A 438 1.22 0.77 -39.66
CA LYS A 438 2.16 1.66 -40.36
C LYS A 438 3.57 1.10 -40.46
N HIS A 439 3.90 0.04 -39.73
CA HIS A 439 5.20 -0.62 -39.75
C HIS A 439 5.19 -1.98 -40.47
N THR A 440 4.03 -2.38 -41.00
CA THR A 440 3.82 -3.63 -41.77
C THR A 440 3.55 -3.38 -43.26
N ILE A 441 3.66 -2.12 -43.71
CA ILE A 441 3.66 -1.68 -45.12
C ILE A 441 5.00 -1.01 -45.38
#